data_AF-A0AAD2G6I5-F1
#
_entry.id   AF-A0AAD2G6I5-F1
#
_cell.length_a   1.000
_cell.length_b   1.000
_cell.length_c   1.000
_cell.angle_alpha   90.00
_cell.angle_beta   90.00
_cell.angle_gamma   90.00
#
_symmetry.space_group_name_H-M   'P 1'
#
loop_
_entity.id
_entity.type
_entity.pdbx_description
1 polymer ?
#
loop_
_entity_poly.entity_id
_entity_poly.type
_entity_poly.pdbx_seq_one_letter_code
_entity_poly.pdbx_strand_id
1 'polypeptide(L)'
;MSYTPRSADVYAYNPALPPTNVPIVSGATAYDCPQSGNTFILIFNEALYYGNRLDHSLINPNQVRKFGIPLWDNPFDEMRNIGIKNKPIFVALKAKGTKLLFDSRPPTDQELANCPHIYMTSKVPWNPGTVQLGKVSIVHKDPIDDLRSNEAELRQLDPIMQGMNKWHTVQQTIVDGERFFQQVGRMDNDARFADVRVRPSFVSTEQHTKATAENLSERLGIGLHRARATLRSTLQRGTRSAILPLARRCMFLRPRLKGKFSTDTAYFNHKSIRGNIASQIYFHKSGFYSC
;
A
#
# COMPACT_ATOMS: atom_id res chain seq x y z
N MET A 1 33.89 -2.31 18.86
CA MET A 1 33.25 -1.74 17.65
C MET A 1 34.32 -1.56 16.58
N SER A 2 33.99 -1.76 15.30
CA SER A 2 34.89 -1.49 14.18
C SER A 2 34.40 -0.27 13.41
N TYR A 3 35.24 0.75 13.28
CA TYR A 3 34.91 1.98 12.56
C TYR A 3 35.16 1.81 11.07
N THR A 4 34.22 2.29 10.25
CA THR A 4 34.47 2.48 8.82
C THR A 4 34.87 3.94 8.58
N PRO A 5 35.64 4.26 7.52
CA PRO A 5 35.96 5.65 7.17
C PRO A 5 34.75 6.43 6.63
N ARG A 6 33.56 5.82 6.56
CA ARG A 6 32.36 6.42 6.00
C ARG A 6 31.49 7.04 7.09
N SER A 7 30.83 8.13 6.73
CA SER A 7 29.76 8.76 7.52
C SER A 7 28.52 8.96 6.65
N ALA A 8 27.39 9.22 7.29
CA ALA A 8 26.14 9.56 6.65
C ALA A 8 25.60 10.88 7.19
N ASP A 9 25.02 11.69 6.30
CA ASP A 9 24.27 12.88 6.69
C ASP A 9 22.83 12.49 7.02
N VAL A 10 22.45 12.70 8.28
CA VAL A 10 21.11 12.40 8.78
C VAL A 10 20.32 13.69 8.88
N TYR A 11 19.21 13.74 8.14
CA TYR A 11 18.31 14.88 8.09
C TYR A 11 17.12 14.67 9.04
N ALA A 12 16.73 15.74 9.73
CA ALA A 12 15.45 15.77 10.43
C ALA A 12 14.29 15.86 9.44
N TYR A 13 13.08 15.53 9.88
CA TYR A 13 11.87 15.72 9.07
C TYR A 13 11.61 17.19 8.71
N ASN A 14 12.07 18.11 9.55
CA ASN A 14 12.05 19.54 9.24
C ASN A 14 13.25 19.89 8.35
N PRO A 15 13.04 20.29 7.09
CA PRO A 15 14.12 20.61 6.16
C PRO A 15 14.92 21.87 6.56
N ALA A 16 14.41 22.69 7.48
CA ALA A 16 15.11 23.86 7.97
C ALA A 16 16.25 23.53 8.96
N LEU A 17 16.27 22.32 9.53
CA LEU A 17 17.31 21.91 10.47
C LEU A 17 18.54 21.38 9.70
N PRO A 18 19.76 21.73 10.13
CA PRO A 18 20.98 21.25 9.48
C PRO A 18 21.14 19.73 9.63
N PRO A 19 21.74 19.06 8.65
CA PRO A 19 22.04 17.64 8.76
C PRO A 19 23.07 17.39 9.87
N THR A 20 22.95 16.22 10.50
CA THR A 20 23.96 15.72 11.43
C THR A 20 24.81 14.67 10.71
N ASN A 21 26.11 14.89 10.63
CA ASN A 21 27.04 13.89 10.12
C ASN A 21 27.28 12.81 11.20
N VAL A 22 27.00 11.55 10.88
CA VAL A 22 27.08 10.43 11.81
C VAL A 22 27.99 9.33 11.25
N PRO A 23 28.99 8.84 12.01
CA PRO A 23 29.85 7.74 11.58
C PRO A 23 29.08 6.44 11.32
N ILE A 24 29.52 5.69 10.31
CA ILE A 24 29.04 4.34 10.02
C ILE A 24 30.00 3.32 10.63
N VAL A 25 29.47 2.38 11.41
CA VAL A 25 30.25 1.38 12.15
C VAL A 25 29.68 -0.02 12.01
N SER A 26 30.51 -1.01 12.34
CA SER A 26 30.06 -2.34 12.72
C SER A 26 30.00 -2.44 14.25
N GLY A 27 28.77 -2.46 14.75
CA GLY A 27 28.44 -2.59 16.17
C GLY A 27 28.14 -4.04 16.56
N ALA A 28 28.34 -4.37 17.83
CA ALA A 28 27.99 -5.65 18.41
C ALA A 28 27.24 -5.43 19.73
N THR A 29 26.20 -6.24 19.98
CA THR A 29 25.47 -6.26 21.25
C THR A 29 25.32 -7.71 21.73
N ALA A 30 25.42 -7.94 23.02
CA ALA A 30 25.14 -9.24 23.62
C ALA A 30 23.63 -9.40 23.85
N TYR A 31 23.11 -10.54 23.41
CA TYR A 31 21.74 -10.97 23.61
C TYR A 31 21.72 -12.26 24.42
N ASP A 32 21.14 -12.18 25.61
CA ASP A 32 20.95 -13.33 26.49
C ASP A 32 19.63 -14.01 26.11
N CYS A 33 19.71 -15.18 25.46
CA CYS A 33 18.55 -15.89 24.93
C CYS A 33 17.74 -16.56 26.04
N PRO A 34 16.48 -16.15 26.31
CA PRO A 34 15.70 -16.74 27.40
C PRO A 34 15.34 -18.20 27.18
N GLN A 35 15.27 -18.65 25.93
CA GLN A 35 14.87 -20.03 25.62
C GLN A 35 16.02 -21.03 25.79
N SER A 36 17.27 -20.61 25.52
CA SER A 36 18.43 -21.51 25.58
C SER A 36 19.35 -21.23 26.76
N GLY A 37 19.22 -20.09 27.45
CA GLY A 37 20.13 -19.64 28.51
C GLY A 37 21.52 -19.20 28.03
N ASN A 38 21.75 -19.20 26.71
CA ASN A 38 23.06 -18.87 26.12
C ASN A 38 23.11 -17.40 25.69
N THR A 39 24.29 -16.80 25.81
CA THR A 39 24.59 -15.47 25.29
C THR A 39 25.05 -15.55 23.84
N PHE A 40 24.48 -14.71 22.98
CA PHE A 40 24.84 -14.57 21.57
C PHE A 40 25.28 -13.15 21.28
N ILE A 41 26.29 -12.99 20.42
CA ILE A 41 26.74 -11.67 19.98
C ILE A 41 26.04 -11.31 18.67
N LEU A 42 25.15 -10.33 18.70
CA LEU A 42 24.45 -9.84 17.52
C LEU A 42 25.28 -8.74 16.86
N ILE A 43 25.69 -8.95 15.62
CA ILE A 43 26.53 -8.01 14.86
C ILE A 43 25.67 -7.23 13.87
N PHE A 44 25.72 -5.90 13.98
CA PHE A 44 25.06 -4.95 13.09
C PHE A 44 26.11 -4.15 12.33
N ASN A 45 26.28 -4.50 11.07
CA ASN A 45 27.08 -3.78 10.08
C ASN A 45 26.26 -2.63 9.46
N GLU A 46 26.94 -1.63 8.91
CA GLU A 46 26.33 -0.43 8.31
C GLU A 46 25.38 0.30 9.28
N ALA A 47 25.73 0.33 10.56
CA ALA A 47 24.96 0.99 11.61
C ALA A 47 25.47 2.41 11.85
N LEU A 48 24.56 3.32 12.23
CA LEU A 48 24.89 4.70 12.57
C LEU A 48 25.28 4.79 14.06
N TYR A 49 26.47 5.35 14.33
CA TYR A 49 26.97 5.49 15.70
C TYR A 49 26.72 6.89 16.26
N TYR A 50 25.72 7.00 17.14
CA TYR A 50 25.37 8.25 17.82
C TYR A 50 26.15 8.49 19.12
N GLY A 51 27.07 7.59 19.51
CA GLY A 51 27.75 7.65 20.80
C GLY A 51 26.75 7.71 21.96
N ASN A 52 26.99 8.63 22.90
CA ASN A 52 26.15 8.80 24.09
C ASN A 52 24.92 9.71 23.86
N ARG A 53 24.61 10.07 22.60
CA ARG A 53 23.45 10.94 22.30
C ARG A 53 22.11 10.21 22.39
N LEU A 54 22.12 8.88 22.37
CA LEU A 54 20.95 8.02 22.51
C LEU A 54 21.19 7.05 23.67
N ASP A 55 20.14 6.80 24.45
CA ASP A 55 20.12 5.84 25.56
C ASP A 55 19.84 4.39 25.10
N HIS A 56 19.48 4.21 23.83
CA HIS A 56 19.17 2.91 23.23
C HIS A 56 19.74 2.78 21.82
N SER A 57 19.92 1.54 21.37
CA SER A 57 20.29 1.23 20.00
C SER A 57 19.05 1.19 19.10
N LEU A 58 19.16 1.78 17.92
CA LEU A 58 18.13 1.69 16.88
C LEU A 58 18.59 0.69 15.82
N ILE A 59 17.68 -0.19 15.43
CA ILE A 59 17.90 -1.18 14.37
C ILE A 59 17.05 -0.78 13.19
N ASN A 60 17.63 -0.74 12.00
CA ASN A 60 16.87 -0.56 10.77
C ASN A 60 16.24 -1.91 10.36
N PRO A 61 14.90 -2.07 10.46
CA PRO A 61 14.27 -3.35 10.15
C PRO A 61 14.42 -3.75 8.68
N ASN A 62 14.54 -2.78 7.78
CA ASN A 62 14.69 -3.03 6.35
C ASN A 62 16.09 -3.56 6.00
N GLN A 63 17.13 -3.17 6.73
CA GLN A 63 18.46 -3.78 6.57
C GLN A 63 18.44 -5.26 6.97
N VAL A 64 17.80 -5.60 8.10
CA VAL A 64 17.65 -6.97 8.57
C VAL A 64 16.87 -7.82 7.57
N ARG A 65 15.74 -7.30 7.06
CA ARG A 65 14.94 -7.96 6.02
C ARG A 65 15.70 -8.14 4.71
N LYS A 66 16.44 -7.11 4.26
CA LYS A 66 17.23 -7.18 3.01
C LYS A 66 18.38 -8.17 3.12
N PHE A 67 18.92 -8.38 4.32
CA PHE A 67 19.91 -9.42 4.59
C PHE A 67 19.31 -10.84 4.55
N GLY A 68 17.98 -10.97 4.47
CA GLY A 68 17.28 -12.25 4.37
C GLY A 68 16.78 -12.79 5.70
N ILE A 69 16.84 -12.00 6.78
CA ILE A 69 16.33 -12.41 8.10
C ILE A 69 14.86 -11.96 8.24
N PRO A 70 13.92 -12.90 8.45
CA PRO A 70 12.54 -12.54 8.73
C PRO A 70 12.41 -11.75 10.04
N LEU A 71 11.88 -10.54 9.93
CA LEU A 71 11.57 -9.66 11.06
C LEU A 71 10.09 -9.27 10.96
N TRP A 72 9.35 -9.56 12.03
CA TRP A 72 7.93 -9.25 12.18
C TRP A 72 7.78 -8.19 13.26
N ASP A 73 7.45 -6.96 12.85
CA ASP A 73 7.29 -5.77 13.68
C ASP A 73 5.85 -5.21 13.61
N ASN A 74 4.89 -5.99 13.11
CA ASN A 74 3.48 -5.63 13.10
C ASN A 74 2.76 -6.30 14.29
N PRO A 75 2.41 -5.56 15.35
CA PRO A 75 1.71 -6.14 16.50
C PRO A 75 0.27 -6.57 16.20
N PHE A 76 -0.28 -6.19 15.04
CA PHE A 76 -1.63 -6.56 14.61
C PHE A 76 -1.63 -7.76 13.65
N ASP A 77 -0.49 -8.40 13.40
CA ASP A 77 -0.44 -9.67 12.66
C ASP A 77 -0.77 -10.82 13.62
N GLU A 78 -1.99 -11.37 13.52
CA GLU A 78 -2.44 -12.50 14.36
C GLU A 78 -1.76 -13.82 14.00
N MET A 79 -1.15 -13.93 12.81
CA MET A 79 -0.58 -15.20 12.33
C MET A 79 0.88 -15.38 12.75
N ARG A 80 1.59 -14.31 13.10
CA ARG A 80 3.05 -14.35 13.27
C ARG A 80 3.49 -13.72 14.59
N ASN A 81 4.37 -14.42 15.29
CA ASN A 81 5.01 -13.89 16.48
C ASN A 81 5.89 -12.68 16.15
N ILE A 82 5.72 -11.60 16.92
CA ILE A 82 6.52 -10.38 16.81
C ILE A 82 7.95 -10.67 17.24
N GLY A 83 8.91 -10.49 16.34
CA GLY A 83 10.30 -10.88 16.61
C GLY A 83 11.18 -10.98 15.38
N ILE A 84 12.45 -11.29 15.63
CA ILE A 84 13.46 -11.55 14.61
C ILE A 84 13.78 -13.05 14.59
N LYS A 85 13.50 -13.71 13.48
CA LYS A 85 13.69 -15.16 13.32
C LYS A 85 15.02 -15.43 12.63
N ASN A 86 16.08 -15.64 13.41
CA ASN A 86 17.41 -15.94 12.90
C ASN A 86 17.96 -17.21 13.54
N LYS A 87 17.68 -18.37 12.93
CA LYS A 87 18.09 -19.68 13.47
C LYS A 87 19.61 -19.66 13.76
N PRO A 88 20.05 -20.06 14.96
CA PRO A 88 19.31 -20.87 15.94
C PRO A 88 18.43 -20.10 16.94
N ILE A 89 18.41 -18.76 16.89
CA ILE A 89 17.69 -17.93 17.87
C ILE A 89 16.39 -17.34 17.33
N PHE A 90 15.47 -17.02 18.24
CA PHE A 90 14.32 -16.17 17.98
C PHE A 90 14.32 -15.01 18.98
N VAL A 91 14.66 -13.81 18.49
CA VAL A 91 14.68 -12.60 19.31
C VAL A 91 13.24 -12.07 19.39
N ALA A 92 12.56 -12.36 20.50
CA ALA A 92 11.21 -11.88 20.75
C ALA A 92 11.22 -10.37 20.99
N LEU A 93 10.34 -9.64 20.28
CA LEU A 93 10.16 -8.20 20.47
C LEU A 93 9.00 -7.94 21.44
N LYS A 94 9.20 -7.01 22.36
CA LYS A 94 8.21 -6.53 23.33
C LYS A 94 7.71 -5.15 22.88
N ALA A 95 6.42 -4.92 23.03
CA ALA A 95 5.84 -3.59 22.81
C ALA A 95 5.94 -2.73 24.07
N LYS A 96 6.45 -1.51 23.92
CA LYS A 96 6.41 -0.44 24.94
C LYS A 96 5.78 0.81 24.31
N GLY A 97 4.48 0.97 24.50
CA GLY A 97 3.69 1.93 23.72
C GLY A 97 3.68 1.54 22.24
N THR A 98 4.05 2.47 21.36
CA THR A 98 4.17 2.23 19.91
C THR A 98 5.53 1.69 19.49
N LYS A 99 6.46 1.51 20.43
CA LYS A 99 7.83 1.03 20.14
C LYS A 99 7.91 -0.48 20.32
N LEU A 100 8.62 -1.14 19.42
CA LEU A 100 9.02 -2.55 19.57
C LEU A 100 10.50 -2.62 19.91
N LEU A 101 10.84 -3.39 20.94
CA LEU A 101 12.19 -3.48 21.49
C LEU A 101 12.51 -4.88 22.00
N PHE A 102 13.80 -5.16 22.17
CA PHE A 102 14.27 -6.30 22.96
C PHE A 102 15.44 -5.84 23.83
N ASP A 103 15.68 -6.56 24.91
CA ASP A 103 16.73 -6.24 25.86
C ASP A 103 18.07 -6.78 25.35
N SER A 104 19.09 -5.94 25.34
CA SER A 104 20.46 -6.30 24.99
C SER A 104 21.44 -5.42 25.75
N ARG A 105 22.71 -5.83 25.83
CA ARG A 105 23.74 -5.13 26.59
C ARG A 105 25.07 -5.08 25.84
N PRO A 106 25.99 -4.16 26.19
CA PRO A 106 27.35 -4.20 25.67
C PRO A 106 28.01 -5.55 25.98
N PRO A 107 28.63 -6.21 24.99
CA PRO A 107 29.36 -7.44 25.22
C PRO A 107 30.67 -7.16 25.96
N THR A 108 31.07 -8.08 26.83
CA THR A 108 32.42 -8.09 27.42
C THR A 108 33.44 -8.64 26.41
N ASP A 109 34.74 -8.36 26.62
CA ASP A 109 35.80 -8.86 25.72
C ASP A 109 35.85 -10.39 25.65
N GLN A 110 35.55 -11.06 26.77
CA GLN A 110 35.48 -12.53 26.82
C GLN A 110 34.29 -13.07 26.01
N GLU A 111 33.12 -12.45 26.10
CA GLU A 111 31.96 -12.83 25.30
C GLU A 111 32.19 -12.55 23.82
N LEU A 112 32.85 -11.43 23.50
CA LEU A 112 33.18 -11.09 22.13
C LEU A 112 34.17 -12.09 21.51
N ALA A 113 35.07 -12.68 22.29
CA ALA A 113 36.01 -13.70 21.82
C ALA A 113 35.38 -15.11 21.72
N ASN A 114 34.51 -15.47 22.68
CA ASN A 114 34.12 -16.87 22.89
C ASN A 114 32.65 -17.18 22.56
N CYS A 115 31.74 -16.20 22.63
CA CYS A 115 30.32 -16.45 22.36
C CYS A 115 30.03 -16.53 20.85
N PRO A 116 28.98 -17.25 20.43
CA PRO A 116 28.62 -17.34 19.02
C PRO A 116 28.21 -15.98 18.43
N HIS A 117 28.79 -15.64 17.29
CA HIS A 117 28.48 -14.40 16.57
C HIS A 117 27.38 -14.63 15.53
N ILE A 118 26.35 -13.81 15.58
CA ILE A 118 25.22 -13.84 14.67
C ILE A 118 25.15 -12.50 13.95
N TYR A 119 25.40 -12.53 12.64
CA TYR A 119 25.27 -11.35 11.80
C TYR A 119 23.79 -11.04 11.54
N MET A 120 23.39 -9.81 11.82
CA MET A 120 22.02 -9.32 11.66
C MET A 120 21.85 -8.45 10.41
N THR A 121 22.95 -7.89 9.89
CA THR A 121 22.97 -7.08 8.67
C THR A 121 24.24 -7.34 7.84
N SER A 122 24.17 -7.01 6.54
CA SER A 122 25.27 -7.21 5.59
C SER A 122 26.44 -6.24 5.81
N LYS A 123 27.66 -6.67 5.52
CA LYS A 123 28.86 -5.80 5.43
C LYS A 123 28.88 -4.90 4.19
N VAL A 124 28.03 -5.18 3.21
CA VAL A 124 27.94 -4.40 1.96
C VAL A 124 27.37 -3.01 2.27
N PRO A 125 27.94 -1.93 1.69
CA PRO A 125 27.45 -0.57 1.86
C PRO A 125 25.93 -0.43 1.73
N TRP A 126 25.29 0.15 2.75
CA TRP A 126 23.85 0.38 2.74
C TRP A 126 23.52 1.77 2.19
N ASN A 127 22.86 1.83 1.04
CA ASN A 127 22.32 3.08 0.48
C ASN A 127 20.78 3.05 0.48
N PRO A 128 20.10 3.74 1.42
CA PRO A 128 18.64 3.72 1.51
C PRO A 128 17.95 4.28 0.27
N GLY A 129 18.58 5.19 -0.49
CA GLY A 129 18.00 5.76 -1.72
C GLY A 129 17.86 4.76 -2.87
N THR A 130 18.58 3.63 -2.81
CA THR A 130 18.52 2.57 -3.83
C THR A 130 17.62 1.41 -3.44
N VAL A 131 17.05 1.44 -2.24
CA VAL A 131 16.29 0.31 -1.69
C VAL A 131 14.90 0.28 -2.28
N GLN A 132 14.57 -0.81 -2.97
CA GLN A 132 13.21 -1.13 -3.36
C GLN A 132 12.58 -2.04 -2.30
N LEU A 133 11.55 -1.53 -1.62
CA LEU A 133 10.74 -2.32 -0.67
C LEU A 133 9.63 -3.08 -1.43
N GLY A 134 9.17 -4.18 -0.83
CA GLY A 134 8.07 -4.97 -1.40
C GLY A 134 6.82 -4.11 -1.61
N LYS A 135 6.19 -4.22 -2.79
CA LYS A 135 4.92 -3.55 -3.07
C LYS A 135 3.83 -4.19 -2.20
N VAL A 136 3.07 -3.38 -1.46
CA VAL A 136 1.91 -3.86 -0.71
C VAL A 136 0.83 -4.25 -1.73
N SER A 137 0.55 -5.54 -1.83
CA SER A 137 -0.64 -6.04 -2.52
C SER A 137 -1.86 -5.66 -1.68
N ILE A 138 -2.61 -4.63 -2.10
CA ILE A 138 -3.90 -4.35 -1.51
C ILE A 138 -4.83 -5.50 -1.93
N VAL A 139 -4.94 -6.53 -1.10
CA VAL A 139 -6.14 -7.35 -1.12
C VAL A 139 -7.23 -6.42 -0.62
N HIS A 140 -8.04 -5.85 -1.51
CA HIS A 140 -9.30 -5.26 -1.11
C HIS A 140 -10.03 -6.38 -0.36
N LYS A 141 -10.12 -6.28 0.97
CA LYS A 141 -11.18 -6.99 1.68
C LYS A 141 -12.46 -6.44 1.07
N ASP A 142 -13.26 -7.32 0.49
CA ASP A 142 -14.56 -6.95 -0.06
C ASP A 142 -15.29 -6.06 0.96
N PRO A 143 -15.95 -4.98 0.52
CA PRO A 143 -16.77 -4.20 1.43
C PRO A 143 -17.72 -5.16 2.14
N ILE A 144 -17.81 -5.03 3.47
CA ILE A 144 -18.72 -5.81 4.33
C ILE A 144 -20.08 -5.80 3.63
N ASP A 145 -20.55 -6.97 3.21
CA ASP A 145 -21.83 -7.13 2.51
C ASP A 145 -22.92 -6.60 3.44
N ASP A 146 -23.62 -5.54 3.02
CA ASP A 146 -24.76 -5.03 3.77
C ASP A 146 -25.85 -6.09 3.68
N LEU A 147 -26.07 -6.80 4.79
CA LEU A 147 -27.09 -7.85 4.96
C LEU A 147 -28.52 -7.37 4.67
N ARG A 148 -28.74 -6.06 4.48
CA ARG A 148 -30.04 -5.48 4.10
C ARG A 148 -30.17 -5.19 2.61
N SER A 149 -29.13 -5.45 1.80
CA SER A 149 -29.20 -5.32 0.35
C SER A 149 -29.62 -6.65 -0.28
N ASN A 150 -30.60 -6.59 -1.19
CA ASN A 150 -31.06 -7.77 -1.96
C ASN A 150 -30.00 -8.29 -2.95
N GLU A 151 -28.77 -7.73 -2.95
CA GLU A 151 -27.67 -8.19 -3.82
C GLU A 151 -27.12 -9.56 -3.39
N ALA A 152 -27.26 -9.94 -2.12
CA ALA A 152 -26.80 -11.23 -1.61
C ALA A 152 -27.63 -12.42 -2.14
N GLU A 153 -28.94 -12.25 -2.33
CA GLU A 153 -29.83 -13.29 -2.89
C GLU A 153 -29.61 -13.50 -4.39
N LEU A 154 -29.41 -12.42 -5.16
CA LEU A 154 -29.15 -12.52 -6.60
C LEU A 154 -27.83 -13.22 -6.93
N ARG A 155 -26.79 -13.07 -6.08
CA ARG A 155 -25.50 -13.76 -6.25
C ARG A 155 -25.56 -15.26 -5.97
N GLN A 156 -26.52 -15.74 -5.18
CA GLN A 156 -26.68 -17.16 -4.87
C GLN A 156 -27.45 -17.92 -5.96
N LEU A 157 -28.29 -17.23 -6.73
CA LEU A 157 -29.19 -17.84 -7.70
C LEU A 157 -28.59 -18.02 -9.11
N ASP A 158 -27.50 -17.33 -9.45
CA ASP A 158 -26.88 -17.41 -10.78
C ASP A 158 -25.62 -18.31 -10.81
N PRO A 159 -25.66 -19.50 -11.47
CA PRO A 159 -24.50 -20.39 -11.60
C PRO A 159 -23.31 -19.74 -12.33
N ILE A 160 -23.57 -18.75 -13.18
CA ILE A 160 -22.54 -17.99 -13.92
C ILE A 160 -21.78 -17.05 -12.96
N MET A 161 -22.46 -16.51 -11.94
CA MET A 161 -21.87 -15.58 -10.96
C MET A 161 -21.00 -16.28 -9.93
N GLN A 162 -21.31 -17.53 -9.55
CA GLN A 162 -20.50 -18.34 -8.62
C GLN A 162 -19.11 -18.73 -9.18
N GLY A 163 -18.90 -18.60 -10.49
CA GLY A 163 -17.61 -18.81 -11.14
C GLY A 163 -16.75 -17.55 -11.23
N MET A 164 -17.33 -16.34 -11.18
CA MET A 164 -16.64 -15.09 -11.48
C MET A 164 -15.62 -14.67 -10.41
N ASN A 165 -15.76 -15.14 -9.19
CA ASN A 165 -14.80 -15.02 -8.09
C ASN A 165 -13.46 -15.72 -8.37
N LYS A 166 -13.36 -16.56 -9.42
CA LYS A 166 -12.09 -17.15 -9.88
C LYS A 166 -11.44 -16.42 -11.07
N TRP A 167 -12.15 -15.50 -11.73
CA TRP A 167 -11.67 -14.80 -12.94
C TRP A 167 -10.93 -13.48 -12.66
N HIS A 168 -10.84 -13.04 -11.40
CA HIS A 168 -10.24 -11.75 -11.05
C HIS A 168 -8.72 -11.80 -10.82
N THR A 169 -8.08 -12.96 -10.93
CA THR A 169 -6.62 -13.04 -10.93
C THR A 169 -6.08 -12.82 -12.34
N VAL A 170 -5.97 -11.56 -12.76
CA VAL A 170 -4.96 -11.22 -13.77
C VAL A 170 -3.62 -11.33 -13.05
N GLN A 171 -2.98 -12.49 -13.13
CA GLN A 171 -1.58 -12.61 -12.75
C GLN A 171 -0.79 -11.66 -13.67
N GLN A 172 -0.22 -10.60 -13.09
CA GLN A 172 0.84 -9.87 -13.75
C GLN A 172 2.05 -10.80 -13.83
N THR A 173 2.16 -11.55 -14.92
CA THR A 173 3.39 -12.23 -15.30
C THR A 173 4.39 -11.15 -15.70
N ILE A 174 5.08 -10.58 -14.71
CA ILE A 174 6.29 -9.80 -14.97
C ILE A 174 7.39 -10.83 -15.19
N VAL A 175 7.88 -10.81 -16.41
CA VAL A 175 9.02 -11.56 -16.92
C VAL A 175 10.25 -11.06 -16.18
N ASP A 176 10.73 -11.84 -15.21
CA ASP A 176 12.15 -11.96 -14.92
C ASP A 176 12.45 -13.46 -14.92
N GLY A 177 13.28 -13.85 -15.88
CA GLY A 177 13.58 -15.24 -16.21
C GLY A 177 14.18 -16.00 -15.04
N GLU A 178 13.89 -17.29 -15.02
CA GLU A 178 14.57 -18.33 -14.25
C GLU A 178 14.39 -18.27 -12.72
N ARG A 179 13.29 -18.88 -12.23
CA ARG A 179 13.22 -19.73 -11.00
C ARG A 179 11.79 -19.94 -10.43
N PHE A 180 10.75 -19.99 -11.28
CA PHE A 180 9.36 -20.20 -10.82
C PHE A 180 8.67 -21.47 -11.36
N PHE A 181 9.43 -22.49 -11.76
CA PHE A 181 8.86 -23.71 -12.38
C PHE A 181 8.62 -24.91 -11.44
N GLN A 182 8.64 -24.75 -10.11
CA GLN A 182 8.39 -25.90 -9.21
C GLN A 182 7.18 -25.80 -8.29
N GLN A 183 6.43 -24.69 -8.29
CA GLN A 183 5.33 -24.53 -7.32
C GLN A 183 4.03 -24.00 -7.93
N VAL A 184 3.71 -24.40 -9.15
CA VAL A 184 2.36 -24.24 -9.72
C VAL A 184 1.98 -25.52 -10.47
N GLY A 185 2.05 -26.65 -9.78
CA GLY A 185 1.36 -27.86 -10.22
C GLY A 185 -0.10 -27.76 -9.80
N ARG A 186 -1.01 -27.75 -10.78
CA ARG A 186 -2.49 -27.81 -10.69
C ARG A 186 -3.23 -26.47 -10.73
N MET A 187 -3.29 -25.84 -11.90
CA MET A 187 -4.55 -25.25 -12.39
C MET A 187 -4.66 -25.55 -13.88
N ASP A 188 -5.84 -25.97 -14.31
CA ASP A 188 -6.17 -26.45 -15.65
C ASP A 188 -5.74 -25.46 -16.75
N ASN A 189 -4.84 -25.91 -17.63
CA ASN A 189 -4.57 -25.25 -18.90
C ASN A 189 -5.79 -25.46 -19.81
N ASP A 190 -6.70 -24.49 -19.86
CA ASP A 190 -7.73 -24.45 -20.88
C ASP A 190 -7.08 -24.08 -22.23
N ALA A 191 -6.85 -25.09 -23.06
CA ALA A 191 -6.13 -25.00 -24.34
C ALA A 191 -6.75 -24.02 -25.37
N ARG A 192 -7.96 -23.49 -25.09
CA ARG A 192 -8.69 -22.58 -25.97
C ARG A 192 -8.13 -21.16 -26.03
N PHE A 193 -7.24 -20.77 -25.11
CA PHE A 193 -6.71 -19.40 -25.03
C PHE A 193 -5.22 -19.28 -25.35
N ALA A 194 -4.59 -20.37 -25.82
CA ALA A 194 -3.16 -20.40 -26.13
C ALA A 194 -2.72 -19.41 -27.23
N ASP A 195 -3.63 -19.05 -28.15
CA ASP A 195 -3.32 -18.21 -29.33
C ASP A 195 -3.69 -16.72 -29.16
N VAL A 196 -4.12 -16.28 -27.98
CA VAL A 196 -4.44 -14.86 -27.77
C VAL A 196 -3.14 -14.10 -27.48
N ARG A 197 -2.66 -13.32 -28.46
CA ARG A 197 -1.52 -12.41 -28.31
C ARG A 197 -1.78 -11.39 -27.20
N VAL A 198 -1.20 -11.60 -26.02
CA VAL A 198 -1.28 -10.68 -24.88
C VAL A 198 -0.60 -9.37 -25.27
N ARG A 199 -1.36 -8.27 -25.37
CA ARG A 199 -0.79 -6.93 -25.52
C ARG A 199 -0.22 -6.49 -24.17
N PRO A 200 1.02 -5.97 -24.11
CA PRO A 200 1.53 -5.42 -22.86
C PRO A 200 0.63 -4.25 -22.43
N SER A 201 0.11 -4.32 -21.21
CA SER A 201 -0.65 -3.24 -20.61
C SER A 201 0.27 -2.04 -20.40
N PHE A 202 -0.05 -0.92 -21.07
CA PHE A 202 0.68 0.34 -20.94
C PHE A 202 0.52 0.89 -19.50
N VAL A 203 1.57 0.77 -18.68
CA VAL A 203 1.64 1.44 -17.37
C VAL A 203 2.36 2.76 -17.58
N SER A 204 1.60 3.86 -17.56
CA SER A 204 2.16 5.21 -17.59
C SER A 204 2.65 5.58 -16.19
N THR A 205 3.95 5.82 -16.06
CA THR A 205 4.61 6.31 -14.83
C THR A 205 4.48 7.82 -14.63
N GLU A 206 4.01 8.57 -15.62
CA GLU A 206 3.87 10.03 -15.54
C GLU A 206 2.52 10.44 -14.92
N GLN A 207 2.56 11.29 -13.90
CA GLN A 207 1.39 11.97 -13.37
C GLN A 207 0.81 12.92 -14.42
N HIS A 208 -0.37 12.56 -14.93
CA HIS A 208 -1.33 13.41 -15.66
C HIS A 208 -0.72 14.53 -16.52
N THR A 209 -0.26 14.19 -17.72
CA THR A 209 0.02 15.21 -18.74
C THR A 209 -1.24 16.04 -18.99
N LYS A 210 -1.15 17.36 -18.78
CA LYS A 210 -2.24 18.31 -19.05
C LYS A 210 -2.71 18.12 -20.49
N ALA A 211 -4.00 17.85 -20.68
CA ALA A 211 -4.54 17.52 -22.00
C ALA A 211 -4.39 18.73 -22.96
N THR A 212 -3.45 18.65 -23.90
CA THR A 212 -3.27 19.61 -24.99
C THR A 212 -4.16 19.27 -26.18
N ALA A 213 -4.46 20.26 -27.02
CA ALA A 213 -5.34 20.04 -28.18
C ALA A 213 -4.70 19.10 -29.21
N GLU A 214 -3.37 19.15 -29.31
CA GLU A 214 -2.54 18.31 -30.17
C GLU A 214 -2.64 16.85 -29.72
N ASN A 215 -2.40 16.56 -28.43
CA ASN A 215 -2.54 15.22 -27.87
C ASN A 215 -3.97 14.67 -27.95
N LEU A 216 -4.98 15.54 -27.83
CA LEU A 216 -6.39 15.15 -28.00
C LEU A 216 -6.70 14.81 -29.46
N SER A 217 -6.15 15.57 -30.41
CA SER A 217 -6.34 15.38 -31.85
C SER A 217 -5.80 14.02 -32.30
N GLU A 218 -4.61 13.66 -31.84
CA GLU A 218 -3.98 12.38 -32.17
C GLU A 218 -4.72 11.20 -31.53
N ARG A 219 -5.13 11.32 -30.25
CA ARG A 219 -5.81 10.22 -29.55
C ARG A 219 -7.20 9.93 -30.08
N LEU A 220 -7.93 10.96 -30.54
CA LEU A 220 -9.30 10.82 -31.03
C LEU A 220 -9.38 10.78 -32.56
N GLY A 221 -8.28 11.00 -33.27
CA GLY A 221 -8.27 11.07 -34.74
C GLY A 221 -9.11 12.22 -35.29
N ILE A 222 -9.15 13.36 -34.60
CA ILE A 222 -9.95 14.54 -34.99
C ILE A 222 -9.03 15.70 -35.38
N GLY A 223 -9.47 16.56 -36.30
CA GLY A 223 -8.69 17.74 -36.69
C GLY A 223 -8.43 18.70 -35.52
N LEU A 224 -7.27 19.37 -35.55
CA LEU A 224 -6.78 20.22 -34.46
C LEU A 224 -7.79 21.32 -34.03
N HIS A 225 -8.46 21.92 -35.01
CA HIS A 225 -9.50 22.92 -34.75
C HIS A 225 -10.67 22.33 -33.94
N ARG A 226 -11.08 21.09 -34.27
CA ARG A 226 -12.16 20.38 -33.57
C ARG A 226 -11.73 19.97 -32.17
N ALA A 227 -10.49 19.53 -31.99
CA ALA A 227 -9.93 19.24 -30.67
C ALA A 227 -9.90 20.48 -29.74
N ARG A 228 -9.52 21.66 -30.26
CA ARG A 228 -9.58 22.93 -29.51
C ARG A 228 -11.00 23.29 -29.11
N ALA A 229 -11.97 23.15 -30.00
CA ALA A 229 -13.38 23.39 -29.70
C ALA A 229 -13.88 22.43 -28.62
N THR A 230 -13.51 21.15 -28.70
CA THR A 230 -13.87 20.13 -27.71
C THR A 230 -13.32 20.47 -26.32
N LEU A 231 -12.03 20.83 -26.20
CA LEU A 231 -11.44 21.23 -24.92
C LEU A 231 -12.11 22.46 -24.32
N ARG A 232 -12.53 23.42 -25.14
CA ARG A 232 -13.28 24.60 -24.68
C ARG A 232 -14.68 24.25 -24.19
N SER A 233 -15.34 23.28 -24.82
CA SER A 233 -16.69 22.84 -24.42
C SER A 233 -16.72 21.88 -23.22
N THR A 234 -15.68 21.05 -23.05
CA THR A 234 -15.64 20.04 -21.99
C THR A 234 -14.93 20.60 -20.76
N LEU A 235 -15.70 21.00 -19.75
CA LEU A 235 -15.13 21.37 -18.45
C LEU A 235 -14.70 20.12 -17.69
N GLN A 236 -13.43 20.05 -17.30
CA GLN A 236 -12.85 18.96 -16.48
C GLN A 236 -13.32 19.05 -15.01
N ARG A 237 -14.65 19.09 -14.78
CA ARG A 237 -15.26 19.13 -13.44
C ARG A 237 -15.61 17.75 -12.88
N GLY A 238 -15.39 16.69 -13.65
CA GLY A 238 -15.62 15.32 -13.24
C GLY A 238 -14.33 14.65 -12.76
N THR A 239 -14.29 14.22 -11.51
CA THR A 239 -13.22 13.34 -11.01
C THR A 239 -13.54 11.92 -11.47
N ARG A 240 -12.58 11.27 -12.15
CA ARG A 240 -12.73 9.87 -12.57
C ARG A 240 -12.24 8.97 -11.44
N SER A 241 -13.13 8.13 -10.92
CA SER A 241 -12.71 6.99 -10.10
C SER A 241 -12.71 5.74 -10.96
N ALA A 242 -11.52 5.21 -11.23
CA ALA A 242 -11.32 3.95 -11.92
C ALA A 242 -11.10 2.84 -10.89
N ILE A 243 -12.13 2.53 -10.10
CA ILE A 243 -12.06 1.49 -9.06
C ILE A 243 -12.29 0.10 -9.69
N LEU A 244 -12.94 0.02 -10.86
CA LEU A 244 -13.21 -1.24 -11.55
C LEU A 244 -12.67 -1.21 -12.99
N PRO A 245 -12.09 -2.31 -13.49
CA PRO A 245 -11.46 -2.37 -14.83
C PRO A 245 -12.47 -2.16 -15.97
N LEU A 246 -13.75 -2.51 -15.78
CA LEU A 246 -14.79 -2.44 -16.82
C LEU A 246 -15.89 -1.39 -16.55
N ALA A 247 -15.98 -0.83 -15.34
CA ALA A 247 -17.02 0.15 -14.99
C ALA A 247 -16.39 1.50 -14.61
N ARG A 248 -16.48 2.47 -15.51
CA ARG A 248 -16.02 3.84 -15.27
C ARG A 248 -17.16 4.67 -14.68
N ARG A 249 -17.01 5.13 -13.44
CA ARG A 249 -17.93 6.10 -12.84
C ARG A 249 -17.31 7.51 -12.92
N CYS A 250 -17.98 8.42 -13.61
CA CYS A 250 -17.63 9.83 -13.59
C CYS A 250 -18.40 10.49 -12.44
N MET A 251 -17.68 10.97 -11.43
CA MET A 251 -18.29 11.68 -10.31
C MET A 251 -18.32 13.18 -10.66
N PHE A 252 -19.51 13.70 -10.93
CA PHE A 252 -19.70 15.14 -11.07
C PHE A 252 -19.90 15.76 -9.69
N LEU A 253 -19.01 16.67 -9.30
CA LEU A 253 -19.19 17.53 -8.14
C LEU A 253 -20.31 18.55 -8.46
N ARG A 254 -21.56 18.13 -8.30
CA ARG A 254 -22.71 19.04 -8.31
C ARG A 254 -22.97 19.53 -6.89
N PRO A 255 -23.35 20.81 -6.70
CA PRO A 255 -23.90 21.26 -5.42
C PRO A 255 -25.07 20.33 -5.07
N ARG A 256 -24.96 19.62 -3.95
CA ARG A 256 -26.02 18.76 -3.42
C ARG A 256 -26.57 19.42 -2.17
N LEU A 257 -27.88 19.54 -2.10
CA LEU A 257 -28.54 19.91 -0.86
C LEU A 257 -28.27 18.79 0.16
N LYS A 258 -27.70 19.15 1.30
CA LYS A 258 -27.33 18.19 2.34
C LYS A 258 -28.56 17.86 3.17
N GLY A 259 -29.00 16.60 3.11
CA GLY A 259 -29.99 16.07 4.04
C GLY A 259 -30.96 15.09 3.40
N LYS A 260 -31.89 14.60 4.22
CA LYS A 260 -32.93 13.65 3.79
C LYS A 260 -34.16 14.42 3.34
N PHE A 261 -34.52 14.25 2.07
CA PHE A 261 -35.73 14.80 1.49
C PHE A 261 -36.78 13.70 1.42
N SER A 262 -37.94 13.95 2.01
CA SER A 262 -39.14 13.18 1.73
C SER A 262 -39.84 13.80 0.54
N THR A 263 -40.47 12.98 -0.30
CA THR A 263 -41.22 13.48 -1.44
C THR A 263 -42.56 12.79 -1.52
N ASP A 264 -43.57 13.54 -1.93
CA ASP A 264 -44.92 13.04 -2.13
C ASP A 264 -45.56 13.68 -3.37
N THR A 265 -46.53 13.00 -3.98
CA THR A 265 -47.25 13.48 -5.16
C THR A 265 -48.60 13.99 -4.73
N ALA A 266 -48.79 15.32 -4.75
CA ALA A 266 -50.08 15.92 -4.45
C ALA A 266 -50.92 16.05 -5.72
N TYR A 267 -52.14 15.55 -5.66
CA TYR A 267 -53.15 15.70 -6.71
C TYR A 267 -54.12 16.82 -6.31
N PHE A 268 -54.41 17.71 -7.26
CA PHE A 268 -55.28 18.87 -7.04
C PHE A 268 -56.50 18.79 -7.95
N ASN A 269 -57.64 19.28 -7.45
CA ASN A 269 -58.89 19.27 -8.23
C ASN A 269 -58.86 20.25 -9.42
N HIS A 270 -57.97 21.25 -9.38
CA HIS A 270 -57.82 22.23 -10.45
C HIS A 270 -56.48 22.09 -11.15
N LYS A 271 -56.50 22.24 -12.47
CA LYS A 271 -55.29 22.24 -13.30
C LYS A 271 -54.46 23.49 -13.01
N SER A 272 -53.14 23.33 -12.94
CA SER A 272 -52.21 24.46 -12.91
C SER A 272 -52.26 25.26 -14.22
N ILE A 273 -51.64 26.45 -14.23
CA ILE A 273 -51.54 27.31 -15.42
C ILE A 273 -50.91 26.57 -16.62
N ARG A 274 -50.08 25.55 -16.36
CA ARG A 274 -49.44 24.71 -17.38
C ARG A 274 -50.23 23.44 -17.73
N GLY A 275 -51.45 23.29 -17.21
CA GLY A 275 -52.36 22.17 -17.48
C GLY A 275 -52.16 20.91 -16.62
N ASN A 276 -51.22 20.92 -15.67
CA ASN A 276 -50.92 19.74 -14.83
C ASN A 276 -51.86 19.65 -13.62
N ILE A 277 -52.29 18.42 -13.28
CA ILE A 277 -53.20 18.10 -12.15
C ILE A 277 -52.43 17.64 -10.90
N ALA A 278 -51.20 17.17 -11.07
CA ALA A 278 -50.34 16.70 -10.00
C ALA A 278 -49.11 17.59 -9.84
N SER A 279 -48.62 17.72 -8.61
CA SER A 279 -47.33 18.34 -8.30
C SER A 279 -46.52 17.46 -7.36
N GLN A 280 -45.21 17.39 -7.60
CA GLN A 280 -44.29 16.74 -6.67
C GLN A 280 -43.92 17.72 -5.57
N ILE A 281 -44.21 17.35 -4.32
CA ILE A 281 -43.84 18.12 -3.15
C ILE A 281 -42.61 17.48 -2.52
N TYR A 282 -41.67 18.32 -2.08
CA TYR A 282 -40.47 17.91 -1.38
C TYR A 282 -40.47 18.51 0.02
N PHE A 283 -40.13 17.72 1.01
CA PHE A 283 -40.04 18.13 2.41
C PHE A 283 -38.64 17.85 2.93
N HIS A 284 -38.08 18.80 3.66
CA HIS A 284 -36.81 18.65 4.36
C HIS A 284 -37.03 18.86 5.86
N LYS A 285 -36.38 18.05 6.70
CA LYS A 285 -36.62 18.04 8.17
C LYS A 285 -36.37 19.40 8.84
N SER A 286 -35.43 20.20 8.33
CA SER A 286 -35.11 21.54 8.86
C SER A 286 -35.81 22.70 8.13
N GLY A 287 -36.80 22.40 7.28
CA GLY A 287 -37.41 23.38 6.39
C GLY A 287 -36.44 23.90 5.32
N PHE A 288 -36.92 24.76 4.42
CA PHE A 288 -36.12 25.36 3.33
C PHE A 288 -35.24 26.54 3.79
N TYR A 289 -35.25 26.87 5.08
CA TYR A 289 -34.55 28.03 5.66
C TYR A 289 -33.05 27.79 5.94
N SER A 290 -32.54 26.59 5.68
CA SER A 290 -31.17 26.17 6.04
C SER A 290 -30.36 25.57 4.88
N CYS A 291 -30.70 25.94 3.63
CA CYS A 291 -29.95 25.57 2.43
C CYS A 291 -28.88 26.61 2.07
#